data_AF-A0A2H0YIR1-F1
#
_entry.id   AF-A0A2H0YIR1-F1
#
_cell.length_a   1.000
_cell.length_b   1.000
_cell.length_c   1.000
_cell.angle_alpha   90.00
_cell.angle_beta   90.00
_cell.angle_gamma   90.00
#
_symmetry.space_group_name_H-M   'P 1'
#
loop_
_entity.id
_entity.type
_entity.pdbx_description
1 polymer ?
#
loop_
_entity_poly.entity_id
_entity_poly.type
_entity_poly.pdbx_seq_one_letter_code
_entity_poly.pdbx_strand_id
1 'polypeptide(L)'
;MISSDNIFVDTSAWVALADRDDAHHKKAASIYPSLLTSHKGLITSNFVIAEVYILILNELGHQPALDFLEKVKTSPRIMKVYSSEDVEADAEKILKQYHDQDFSYTDAVSFVIMKRQKIEKAFSFDKHFLTAGFVNVPS
;
A
#
# COMPACT_ATOMS: atom_id res chain seq x y z
N MET A 1 -11.17 20.44 -1.63
CA MET A 1 -12.30 19.65 -1.12
C MET A 1 -11.78 18.25 -0.84
N ILE A 2 -12.05 17.68 0.34
CA ILE A 2 -11.70 16.29 0.65
C ILE A 2 -12.66 15.41 -0.17
N SER A 3 -12.13 14.52 -1.01
CA SER A 3 -12.93 13.46 -1.63
C SER A 3 -13.48 12.54 -0.54
N SER A 4 -14.71 12.05 -0.72
CA SER A 4 -15.31 11.05 0.17
C SER A 4 -14.55 9.72 0.19
N ASP A 5 -13.65 9.53 -0.77
CA ASP A 5 -13.07 8.24 -1.07
C ASP A 5 -11.76 8.03 -0.34
N ASN A 6 -11.53 6.78 0.03
CA ASN A 6 -10.25 6.31 0.57
C ASN A 6 -9.30 5.99 -0.59
N ILE A 7 -7.99 6.03 -0.31
CA ILE A 7 -6.95 5.55 -1.23
C ILE A 7 -6.14 4.45 -0.53
N PHE A 8 -5.82 3.36 -1.24
CA PHE A 8 -4.94 2.32 -0.70
C PHE A 8 -3.49 2.75 -0.86
N VAL A 9 -2.60 2.43 0.09
CA VAL A 9 -1.17 2.71 0.01
C VAL A 9 -0.43 1.39 0.08
N ASP A 10 0.28 1.12 -1.00
CA ASP A 10 1.05 -0.08 -1.26
C ASP A 10 2.47 0.00 -0.70
N THR A 11 3.15 -1.15 -0.61
CA THR A 11 4.53 -1.30 -0.21
C THR A 11 5.46 -0.39 -1.01
N SER A 12 5.36 -0.40 -2.33
CA SER A 12 6.23 0.40 -3.22
C SER A 12 6.17 1.90 -2.90
N ALA A 13 4.99 2.42 -2.55
CA ALA A 13 4.82 3.82 -2.17
C ALA A 13 5.40 4.14 -0.80
N TRP A 14 5.23 3.24 0.19
CA TRP A 14 5.81 3.44 1.51
C TRP A 14 7.34 3.39 1.50
N VAL A 15 7.92 2.46 0.75
CA VAL A 15 9.38 2.36 0.57
C VAL A 15 9.92 3.61 -0.11
N ALA A 16 9.30 4.05 -1.21
CA ALA A 16 9.69 5.30 -1.87
C ALA A 16 9.59 6.54 -0.95
N LEU A 17 8.65 6.57 0.00
CA LEU A 17 8.57 7.66 0.99
C LEU A 17 9.67 7.58 2.06
N ALA A 18 10.12 6.38 2.42
CA ALA A 18 11.09 6.15 3.47
C ALA A 18 12.54 6.28 2.99
N ASP A 19 12.84 5.71 1.82
CA ASP A 19 14.16 5.74 1.21
C ASP A 19 14.32 6.97 0.31
N ARG A 20 15.36 7.77 0.56
CA ARG A 20 15.66 8.99 -0.21
C ARG A 20 16.36 8.69 -1.54
N ASP A 21 17.01 7.53 -1.63
CA ASP A 21 17.76 7.08 -2.80
C ASP A 21 16.87 6.24 -3.75
N ASP A 22 15.67 5.88 -3.32
CA ASP A 22 14.66 5.24 -4.16
C ASP A 22 14.31 6.11 -5.38
N ALA A 23 14.23 5.47 -6.55
CA ALA A 23 13.99 6.14 -7.84
C ALA A 23 12.67 6.92 -7.88
N HIS A 24 11.68 6.50 -7.10
CA HIS A 24 10.37 7.13 -6.99
C HIS A 24 10.26 8.12 -5.81
N HIS A 25 11.28 8.27 -4.97
CA HIS A 25 11.23 9.11 -3.76
C HIS A 25 10.70 10.52 -4.03
N LYS A 26 11.29 11.21 -5.03
CA LYS A 26 10.88 12.57 -5.38
C LYS A 26 9.41 12.65 -5.79
N LYS A 27 8.93 11.69 -6.59
CA LYS A 27 7.53 11.64 -7.04
C LYS A 27 6.62 11.38 -5.84
N ALA A 28 6.94 10.36 -5.03
CA ALA A 28 6.20 9.98 -3.83
C ALA A 28 6.07 11.14 -2.82
N ALA A 29 7.20 11.76 -2.46
CA ALA A 29 7.26 12.87 -1.51
C ALA A 29 6.47 14.10 -1.99
N SER A 30 6.43 14.35 -3.30
CA SER A 30 5.69 15.49 -3.86
C SER A 30 4.18 15.33 -3.78
N ILE A 31 3.66 14.11 -3.95
CA ILE A 31 2.20 13.88 -4.01
C ILE A 31 1.61 13.52 -2.65
N TYR A 32 2.37 12.92 -1.75
CA TYR A 32 1.88 12.41 -0.48
C TYR A 32 1.14 13.45 0.38
N PRO A 33 1.61 14.71 0.52
CA PRO A 33 0.86 15.75 1.22
C PRO A 33 -0.51 16.03 0.61
N SER A 34 -0.63 15.97 -0.72
CA SER A 34 -1.92 16.15 -1.40
C SER A 34 -2.86 14.98 -1.13
N LEU A 35 -2.36 13.74 -1.04
CA LEU A 35 -3.19 12.56 -0.74
C LEU A 35 -3.78 12.63 0.68
N LEU A 36 -2.99 13.08 1.65
CA LEU A 36 -3.44 13.27 3.04
C LEU A 36 -4.58 14.30 3.19
N THR A 37 -4.68 15.25 2.26
CA THR A 37 -5.67 16.34 2.31
C THR A 37 -6.84 16.15 1.33
N SER A 38 -6.66 15.34 0.28
CA SER A 38 -7.65 15.13 -0.78
C SER A 38 -8.47 13.86 -0.59
N HIS A 39 -8.09 12.94 0.28
CA HIS A 39 -8.82 11.69 0.53
C HIS A 39 -9.30 11.62 1.98
N LYS A 40 -10.36 10.83 2.20
CA LYS A 40 -10.92 10.60 3.55
C LYS A 40 -9.88 9.98 4.49
N GLY A 41 -9.11 9.01 3.98
CA GLY A 41 -7.90 8.50 4.61
C GLY A 41 -7.14 7.55 3.71
N LEU A 42 -5.95 7.17 4.20
CA LEU A 42 -5.00 6.29 3.52
C LEU A 42 -5.10 4.91 4.14
N ILE A 43 -5.54 3.93 3.36
CA ILE A 43 -5.72 2.54 3.80
C ILE A 43 -4.45 1.76 3.50
N THR A 44 -3.98 0.95 4.43
CA THR A 44 -2.91 -0.03 4.16
C THR A 44 -3.16 -1.29 4.98
N SER A 45 -2.61 -2.43 4.57
CA SER A 45 -2.84 -3.71 5.26
C SER A 45 -1.72 -4.05 6.24
N ASN A 46 -2.00 -4.94 7.20
CA ASN A 46 -0.97 -5.56 8.04
C ASN A 46 0.11 -6.30 7.21
N PHE A 47 -0.25 -6.87 6.06
CA PHE A 47 0.69 -7.52 5.15
C PHE A 47 1.64 -6.52 4.49
N VAL A 48 1.10 -5.41 3.94
CA VAL A 48 1.91 -4.32 3.40
C VAL A 48 2.86 -3.77 4.46
N ILE A 49 2.37 -3.53 5.68
CA ILE A 49 3.22 -3.02 6.77
C ILE A 49 4.37 -3.98 7.10
N ALA A 50 4.10 -5.30 7.14
CA ALA A 50 5.12 -6.29 7.42
C ALA A 50 6.20 -6.32 6.31
N GLU A 51 5.77 -6.27 5.05
CA GLU A 51 6.67 -6.25 3.90
C GLU A 51 7.53 -4.98 3.86
N VAL A 52 6.91 -3.80 4.04
CA VAL A 52 7.63 -2.52 4.12
C VAL A 52 8.65 -2.51 5.25
N TYR A 53 8.29 -3.04 6.43
CA TYR A 53 9.23 -3.12 7.55
C TYR A 53 10.47 -3.92 7.18
N ILE A 54 10.31 -5.08 6.52
CA ILE A 54 11.43 -5.92 6.09
C ILE A 54 12.29 -5.20 5.05
N LEU A 55 11.68 -4.52 4.08
CA LEU A 55 12.41 -3.77 3.05
C LEU A 55 13.21 -2.62 3.65
N ILE A 56 12.58 -1.79 4.49
CA ILE A 56 13.27 -0.70 5.18
C ILE A 56 14.37 -1.23 6.10
N LEU A 57 14.12 -2.34 6.81
CA LEU A 57 15.12 -2.95 7.70
C LEU A 57 16.37 -3.37 6.92
N ASN A 58 16.19 -3.97 5.74
CA ASN A 58 17.29 -4.46 4.92
C ASN A 58 18.07 -3.33 4.24
N GLU A 59 17.39 -2.30 3.76
CA GLU A 59 18.02 -1.21 2.99
C GLU A 59 18.53 -0.06 3.87
N LEU A 60 17.74 0.35 4.87
CA LEU A 60 17.99 1.56 5.68
C LEU A 60 18.35 1.24 7.14
N GLY A 61 18.18 -0.01 7.56
CA GLY A 61 18.50 -0.48 8.90
C GLY A 61 17.34 -0.39 9.89
N HIS A 62 17.63 -0.80 11.12
CA HIS A 62 16.62 -1.07 12.14
C HIS A 62 15.87 0.17 12.64
N GLN A 63 16.55 1.30 12.84
CA GLN A 63 15.91 2.50 13.37
C GLN A 63 14.87 3.09 12.39
N PRO A 64 15.17 3.29 11.10
CA PRO A 64 14.15 3.70 10.13
C PRO A 64 12.94 2.76 10.05
N ALA A 65 13.16 1.45 10.19
CA ALA A 65 12.08 0.46 10.16
C ALA A 65 11.13 0.60 11.37
N LEU A 66 11.68 0.85 12.57
CA LEU A 66 10.86 1.15 13.76
C LEU A 66 10.13 2.49 13.63
N ASP A 67 10.80 3.52 13.10
CA ASP A 67 10.19 4.83 12.90
C ASP A 67 9.01 4.75 11.92
N PHE A 68 9.10 3.89 10.89
CA PHE A 68 7.97 3.61 10.00
C PHE A 68 6.76 3.04 10.75
N LEU A 69 6.96 2.03 11.60
CA LEU A 69 5.88 1.44 12.40
C LEU A 69 5.21 2.48 13.30
N GLU A 70 5.99 3.33 13.96
CA GLU A 70 5.46 4.36 14.85
C GLU A 70 4.71 5.45 14.08
N LYS A 71 5.19 5.87 12.91
CA LYS A 71 4.49 6.82 12.02
C LYS A 71 3.15 6.27 11.55
N VAL A 72 3.09 5.00 11.16
CA VAL A 72 1.83 4.35 10.75
C VAL A 72 0.86 4.28 11.93
N LYS A 73 1.34 3.94 13.13
CA LYS A 73 0.53 3.80 14.34
C LYS A 73 -0.03 5.12 14.86
N THR A 74 0.75 6.20 14.80
CA THR A 74 0.39 7.51 15.38
C THR A 74 -0.36 8.42 14.42
N SER A 75 -0.34 8.13 13.12
CA SER A 75 -1.02 8.96 12.13
C SER A 75 -2.54 8.80 12.20
N PRO A 76 -3.32 9.87 12.41
CA PRO A 76 -4.78 9.82 12.38
C PRO A 76 -5.35 9.66 10.96
N ARG A 77 -4.51 9.76 9.93
CA ARG A 77 -4.91 9.66 8.52
C ARG A 77 -4.65 8.30 7.90
N ILE A 78 -3.83 7.48 8.56
CA ILE A 78 -3.51 6.12 8.09
C ILE A 78 -4.41 5.15 8.84
N MET A 79 -5.18 4.36 8.09
CA MET A 79 -6.03 3.31 8.63
C MET A 79 -5.44 1.95 8.27
N LYS A 80 -4.94 1.26 9.29
CA LYS A 80 -4.46 -0.11 9.15
C LYS A 80 -5.62 -1.09 9.14
N VAL A 81 -5.71 -1.90 8.09
CA VAL A 81 -6.66 -3.00 7.97
C VAL A 81 -5.93 -4.31 8.26
N TYR A 82 -6.48 -5.11 9.17
CA TYR A 82 -6.01 -6.48 9.37
C TYR A 82 -6.73 -7.40 8.41
N SER A 83 -5.97 -8.25 7.72
CA SER A 83 -6.52 -9.37 6.97
C SER A 83 -7.28 -10.30 7.92
N SER A 84 -8.43 -10.75 7.47
CA SER A 84 -9.20 -11.83 8.09
C SER A 84 -9.03 -13.11 7.27
N GLU A 85 -9.35 -14.25 7.87
CA GLU A 85 -9.24 -15.56 7.22
C GLU A 85 -9.98 -15.61 5.87
N ASP A 86 -11.15 -14.98 5.77
CA ASP A 86 -11.92 -14.93 4.54
C ASP A 86 -11.35 -13.98 3.48
N VAL A 87 -10.64 -12.91 3.90
CA VAL A 87 -9.86 -12.07 2.97
C VAL A 87 -8.68 -12.85 2.40
N GLU A 88 -7.98 -13.59 3.26
CA GLU A 88 -6.84 -14.43 2.89
C GLU A 88 -7.25 -15.58 1.95
N ALA A 89 -8.35 -16.27 2.26
CA ALA A 89 -8.90 -17.31 1.39
C ALA A 89 -9.31 -16.78 0.00
N ASP A 90 -9.84 -15.55 -0.09
CA ASP A 90 -10.13 -14.92 -1.38
C ASP A 90 -8.86 -14.47 -2.11
N ALA A 91 -7.83 -14.04 -1.39
CA ALA A 91 -6.54 -13.69 -1.96
C ALA A 91 -5.86 -14.91 -2.60
N GLU A 92 -5.91 -16.08 -1.95
CA GLU A 92 -5.43 -17.33 -2.54
C GLU A 92 -6.16 -17.70 -3.84
N LYS A 93 -7.47 -17.43 -3.94
CA LYS A 93 -8.22 -17.65 -5.18
C LYS A 93 -7.75 -16.72 -6.29
N ILE A 94 -7.45 -15.46 -5.96
CA ILE A 94 -6.86 -14.51 -6.91
C ILE A 94 -5.51 -15.03 -7.42
N LEU A 95 -4.62 -15.47 -6.53
CA LEU A 95 -3.33 -16.03 -6.94
C LEU A 95 -3.47 -17.24 -7.85
N LYS A 96 -4.44 -18.13 -7.58
CA LYS A 96 -4.74 -19.29 -8.45
C LYS A 96 -5.31 -18.85 -9.80
N GLN A 97 -6.12 -17.79 -9.82
CA GLN A 97 -6.72 -17.26 -11.06
C GLN A 97 -5.66 -16.60 -11.95
N TYR A 98 -4.81 -15.75 -11.37
CA TYR A 98 -3.74 -15.01 -12.06
C TYR A 98 -2.40 -15.75 -11.96
N HIS A 99 -2.41 -17.06 -12.19
CA HIS A 99 -1.22 -17.92 -12.08
C HIS A 99 -0.11 -17.59 -13.10
N ASP A 100 -0.43 -16.83 -14.14
CA ASP A 100 0.49 -16.32 -15.15
C ASP A 100 1.13 -14.98 -14.76
N GLN A 101 0.72 -14.39 -13.63
CA GLN A 101 1.27 -13.15 -13.08
C GLN A 101 2.11 -13.44 -11.83
N ASP A 102 3.10 -12.60 -11.58
CA ASP A 102 4.03 -12.68 -10.44
C ASP A 102 3.52 -11.91 -9.20
N PHE A 103 2.20 -11.91 -8.99
CA PHE A 103 1.58 -11.26 -7.82
C PHE A 103 2.07 -11.89 -6.52
N SER A 104 2.50 -11.04 -5.59
CA SER A 104 2.79 -11.47 -4.23
C SER A 104 1.50 -11.78 -3.45
N TYR A 105 1.63 -12.46 -2.32
CA TYR A 105 0.48 -12.65 -1.43
C TYR A 105 0.00 -11.32 -0.83
N THR A 106 0.92 -10.39 -0.57
CA THR A 106 0.63 -9.01 -0.17
C THR A 106 -0.24 -8.28 -1.20
N ASP A 107 0.08 -8.42 -2.48
CA ASP A 107 -0.70 -7.85 -3.59
C ASP A 107 -2.13 -8.41 -3.60
N ALA A 108 -2.25 -9.75 -3.57
CA ALA A 108 -3.56 -10.41 -3.62
C ALA A 108 -4.45 -10.02 -2.43
N VAL A 109 -3.90 -9.96 -1.21
CA VAL A 109 -4.62 -9.47 -0.01
C VAL A 109 -5.05 -8.02 -0.20
N SER A 110 -4.18 -7.17 -0.73
CA SER A 110 -4.47 -5.77 -1.01
C SER A 110 -5.62 -5.62 -2.01
N PHE A 111 -5.63 -6.42 -3.08
CA PHE A 111 -6.70 -6.42 -4.07
C PHE A 111 -8.06 -6.80 -3.47
N VAL A 112 -8.11 -7.82 -2.59
CA VAL A 112 -9.35 -8.22 -1.91
C VAL A 112 -9.85 -7.10 -1.00
N ILE A 113 -8.96 -6.51 -0.19
CA ILE A 113 -9.31 -5.39 0.70
C ILE A 113 -9.88 -4.23 -0.10
N MET A 114 -9.20 -3.83 -1.18
CA MET A 114 -9.64 -2.74 -2.04
C MET A 114 -11.02 -3.02 -2.66
N LYS A 115 -11.23 -4.21 -3.22
CA LYS A 115 -12.53 -4.61 -3.79
C LYS A 115 -13.66 -4.55 -2.76
N ARG A 116 -13.44 -5.13 -1.58
CA ARG A 116 -14.47 -5.19 -0.52
C ARG A 116 -14.81 -3.81 0.05
N GLN A 117 -13.82 -2.92 0.14
CA GLN A 117 -14.02 -1.55 0.64
C GLN A 117 -14.35 -0.54 -0.46
N LYS A 118 -14.48 -0.98 -1.72
CA LYS A 118 -14.75 -0.13 -2.89
C LYS A 118 -13.70 0.98 -3.06
N ILE A 119 -12.42 0.62 -2.85
CA ILE A 119 -11.28 1.51 -3.07
C ILE A 119 -10.77 1.27 -4.49
N GLU A 120 -10.84 2.29 -5.33
CA GLU A 120 -10.46 2.19 -6.74
C GLU A 120 -9.02 2.60 -7.01
N LYS A 121 -8.46 3.44 -6.14
CA LYS A 121 -7.13 4.04 -6.31
C LYS A 121 -6.12 3.44 -5.35
N ALA A 122 -4.95 3.10 -5.87
CA ALA A 122 -3.78 2.73 -5.10
C ALA A 122 -2.69 3.78 -5.29
N PHE A 123 -2.18 4.33 -4.19
CA PHE A 123 -0.87 4.94 -4.19
C PHE A 123 0.17 3.82 -4.24
N SER A 124 0.68 3.55 -5.45
CA SER A 124 1.62 2.49 -5.76
C SER A 124 2.44 2.85 -7.00
N PHE A 125 3.66 2.35 -7.07
CA PHE A 125 4.51 2.37 -8.27
C PHE A 125 4.58 0.99 -8.95
N ASP A 126 3.84 0.00 -8.44
CA ASP A 126 3.75 -1.35 -8.99
C ASP A 126 2.63 -1.47 -10.03
N LYS A 127 2.94 -2.02 -11.21
CA LYS A 127 1.98 -2.31 -12.28
C LYS A 127 0.96 -3.40 -11.91
N HIS A 128 1.17 -4.17 -10.85
CA HIS A 128 0.26 -5.23 -10.42
C HIS A 128 -1.15 -4.71 -10.13
N PHE A 129 -1.26 -3.54 -9.49
CA PHE A 129 -2.55 -2.90 -9.21
C PHE A 129 -3.30 -2.52 -10.50
N LEU A 130 -2.61 -2.04 -11.53
CA LEU A 130 -3.21 -1.78 -12.84
C LEU A 130 -3.72 -3.08 -13.48
N THR A 131 -2.92 -4.14 -13.41
CA THR A 131 -3.27 -5.47 -13.95
C THR A 131 -4.49 -6.05 -13.26
N ALA A 132 -4.64 -5.81 -11.95
CA ALA A 132 -5.79 -6.22 -11.15
C ALA A 132 -7.04 -5.31 -11.31
N GLY A 133 -6.95 -4.26 -12.15
CA GLY A 133 -8.07 -3.38 -12.50
C GLY A 133 -8.23 -2.13 -11.61
N PHE A 134 -7.21 -1.77 -10.83
CA PHE A 134 -7.19 -0.54 -10.03
C PHE A 134 -6.50 0.60 -10.77
N VAL A 135 -6.61 1.81 -10.22
CA VAL A 135 -5.93 3.00 -10.74
C VAL A 135 -4.71 3.32 -9.87
N ASN A 136 -3.52 3.31 -10.47
CA ASN A 136 -2.33 3.81 -9.80
C ASN A 136 -2.32 5.33 -9.71
N VAL A 137 -1.92 5.80 -8.54
CA VAL A 137 -1.62 7.19 -8.25
C VAL A 137 -0.18 7.23 -7.78
N PRO A 138 0.71 8.03 -8.36
CA PRO A 138 0.49 8.81 -9.55
C PRO A 138 0.48 7.90 -10.79
N SER A 139 -0.35 8.23 -11.78
CA SER A 139 -0.27 7.62 -13.11
C SER A 139 1.00 8.04 -13.86
#